data_AF-A0A7C9VIF4-F1
#
_entry.id   AF-A0A7C9VIF4-F1
#
_cell.length_a   1.000
_cell.length_b   1.000
_cell.length_c   1.000
_cell.angle_alpha   90.00
_cell.angle_beta   90.00
_cell.angle_gamma   90.00
#
_symmetry.space_group_name_H-M   'P 1'
#
loop_
_entity.id
_entity.type
_entity.pdbx_description
1 polymer ?
#
loop_
_entity_poly.entity_id
_entity_poly.type
_entity_poly.pdbx_seq_one_letter_code
_entity_poly.pdbx_strand_id
1 'polypeptide(L)' 'MAITDSNIIKLAPEAGTPAYRVAPHNIEAEQGLLGAILVNNDAFYRVSD' A
#
# COMPACT_ATOMS: atom_id res chain seq x y z
N MET A 1 -10.29 25.32 36.27
CA MET A 1 -9.28 24.32 35.87
C MET A 1 -9.78 23.72 34.57
N ALA A 2 -9.09 23.93 33.46
CA ALA A 2 -9.59 23.60 32.12
C ALA A 2 -9.69 22.08 31.92
N ILE A 3 -10.86 21.60 31.47
CA ILE A 3 -11.01 20.28 30.88
C ILE A 3 -10.49 20.38 29.45
N THR A 4 -9.40 19.69 29.14
CA THR A 4 -8.89 19.59 27.77
C THR A 4 -9.63 18.45 27.09
N ASP A 5 -10.75 18.77 26.43
CA ASP A 5 -11.42 17.86 25.53
C ASP A 5 -10.51 17.61 24.32
N SER A 6 -9.89 16.42 24.31
CA SER A 6 -9.01 16.01 23.22
C SER A 6 -9.85 15.66 21.99
N ASN A 7 -10.07 16.64 21.12
CA ASN A 7 -10.66 16.44 19.79
C ASN A 7 -9.67 15.78 18.83
N ILE A 8 -9.26 14.54 19.13
CA ILE A 8 -8.69 13.67 18.09
C ILE A 8 -9.87 13.16 17.25
N ILE A 9 -10.34 14.02 16.35
CA ILE A 9 -11.20 13.60 15.25
C ILE A 9 -10.30 12.75 14.37
N LYS A 10 -10.43 11.42 14.47
CA LYS A 10 -9.90 10.52 13.46
C LYS A 10 -10.61 10.91 12.16
N LEU A 11 -9.87 11.59 11.27
CA LEU A 11 -10.32 11.94 9.92
C LEU A 11 -10.44 10.63 9.13
N ALA A 12 -11.41 9.80 9.50
CA ALA A 12 -11.87 8.73 8.65
C ALA A 12 -12.44 9.40 7.40
N PRO A 13 -12.05 8.98 6.19
CA PRO A 13 -12.64 9.51 4.98
C PRO A 13 -14.16 9.35 5.08
N GLU A 14 -14.90 10.44 4.86
CA GLU A 14 -16.36 10.48 4.89
C GLU A 14 -16.91 9.31 4.08
N ALA A 15 -17.82 8.53 4.67
CA ALA A 15 -18.45 7.36 4.05
C ALA A 15 -19.33 7.81 2.87
N GLY A 16 -18.71 7.99 1.72
CA GLY A 16 -19.32 8.61 0.53
C GLY A 16 -18.35 9.40 -0.32
N THR A 17 -17.14 9.69 0.17
CA THR A 17 -16.08 10.28 -0.67
C THR A 17 -15.64 9.24 -1.72
N PRO A 18 -15.76 9.52 -3.03
CA PRO A 18 -15.30 8.59 -4.04
C PRO A 18 -13.81 8.34 -3.83
N ALA A 19 -13.42 7.07 -3.80
CA ALA A 19 -12.01 6.72 -3.71
C ALA A 19 -11.23 7.43 -4.82
N TYR A 20 -10.09 8.04 -4.46
CA TYR A 20 -9.18 8.56 -5.46
C TYR A 20 -8.86 7.43 -6.45
N ARG A 21 -8.99 7.72 -7.74
CA ARG A 21 -8.57 6.76 -8.76
C ARG A 21 -7.08 6.54 -8.62
N VAL A 22 -6.70 5.29 -8.38
CA VAL A 22 -5.30 4.85 -8.40
C VAL A 22 -5.06 4.14 -9.71
N ALA A 23 -3.84 4.21 -10.23
CA ALA A 23 -3.45 3.39 -11.36
C ALA A 23 -3.61 1.89 -11.01
N PRO A 24 -3.95 1.02 -11.96
CA PRO A 24 -3.97 -0.42 -11.74
C PRO A 24 -2.58 -0.92 -11.29
N HIS A 25 -2.52 -1.65 -10.18
CA HIS A 25 -1.31 -2.25 -9.62
C HIS A 25 -1.66 -3.52 -8.81
N ASN A 26 -0.68 -4.37 -8.52
CA ASN A 26 -0.88 -5.60 -7.74
C ASN A 26 0.31 -5.81 -6.79
N ILE A 27 0.11 -5.43 -5.53
CA ILE A 27 1.16 -5.46 -4.51
C ILE A 27 1.62 -6.89 -4.23
N GLU A 28 0.70 -7.87 -4.24
CA GLU A 28 1.03 -9.27 -4.00
C GLU A 28 1.97 -9.81 -5.10
N ALA A 29 1.74 -9.43 -6.36
CA ALA A 29 2.61 -9.79 -7.47
C ALA A 29 3.99 -9.13 -7.37
N GLU A 30 4.04 -7.84 -7.02
CA GLU A 30 5.28 -7.08 -6.83
C GLU A 30 6.13 -7.68 -5.69
N GLN A 31 5.53 -7.95 -4.53
CA GLN A 31 6.23 -8.57 -3.41
C GLN A 31 6.68 -10.00 -3.72
N GLY A 32 5.85 -10.78 -4.43
CA GLY A 32 6.21 -12.11 -4.89
C GLY A 32 7.42 -12.10 -5.82
N LEU A 33 7.46 -11.16 -6.76
CA LEU A 33 8.61 -10.96 -7.66
C LEU A 33 9.88 -10.60 -6.88
N LEU A 34 9.80 -9.62 -5.99
CA LEU A 34 10.95 -9.21 -5.17
C LEU A 34 11.44 -10.35 -4.29
N GLY A 35 10.54 -11.07 -3.64
CA GLY A 35 10.87 -12.25 -2.85
C GLY A 35 11.57 -13.34 -3.67
N ALA A 36 11.09 -13.60 -4.89
CA ALA A 36 11.70 -14.57 -5.80
C ALA A 36 13.14 -14.17 -6.20
N ILE A 37 13.37 -12.89 -6.51
CA ILE A 37 14.71 -12.37 -6.86
C ILE A 37 15.65 -12.42 -5.65
N LEU A 38 15.17 -12.08 -4.45
CA LEU A 38 15.98 -12.06 -3.23
C LEU A 38 16.56 -13.44 -2.86
N VAL A 39 15.85 -14.52 -3.16
CA VAL A 39 16.29 -15.89 -2.82
C VAL A 39 16.86 -16.66 -4.01
N ASN A 40 16.65 -16.17 -5.24
CA ASN A 40 17.11 -16.82 -6.46
C ASN A 40 17.51 -15.78 -7.52
N ASN A 41 18.82 -15.62 -7.71
CA ASN A 41 19.38 -14.68 -8.69
C ASN A 41 18.99 -15.01 -10.14
N ASP A 42 18.70 -16.28 -10.46
CA ASP A 42 18.26 -16.68 -11.81
C ASP A 42 16.84 -16.20 -12.12
N ALA A 43 16.05 -15.89 -11.09
CA ALA A 43 14.70 -15.37 -11.27
C ALA A 43 14.72 -14.05 -12.06
N PHE A 44 15.73 -13.20 -11.85
CA PHE A 44 15.89 -11.93 -12.56
C PHE A 44 15.82 -12.12 -14.09
N TYR A 45 16.58 -13.07 -14.64
CA TYR A 45 16.66 -13.29 -16.09
C TYR A 45 15.35 -13.80 -16.70
N ARG A 46 14.47 -14.41 -15.91
CA ARG A 46 13.17 -14.91 -16.39
C ARG A 46 12.15 -13.79 -16.59
N VAL A 47 12.37 -12.62 -15.97
CA VAL A 47 11.44 -11.48 -15.95
C VAL A 47 12.04 -10.21 -16.56
N SER A 48 13.26 -10.31 -17.10
CA SER A 48 14.03 -9.17 -17.63
C SER A 48 13.77 -8.87 -19.11
N ASP A 49 12.93 -9.66 -19.78
CA ASP A 49 12.41 -9.44 -21.13
C ASP A 49 10.88 -9.28 -21.04
#